data_AF-A0A1H9P6E0-F1
#
_entry.id   AF-A0A1H9P6E0-F1
#
_cell.length_a   1.000
_cell.length_b   1.000
_cell.length_c   1.000
_cell.angle_alpha   90.00
_cell.angle_beta   90.00
_cell.angle_gamma   90.00
#
_symmetry.space_group_name_H-M   'P 1'
#
loop_
_entity.id
_entity.type
_entity.pdbx_description
1 polymer ?
#
loop_
_entity_poly.entity_id
_entity_poly.type
_entity_poly.pdbx_seq_one_letter_code
_entity_poly.pdbx_strand_id
1 'polypeptide(L)'
;MTMFKTYVSLISLFFLLGCSTREQPMSKVDKESFQDRNFYLDTSDRHDTISPVEVYNNQSAKSEDTNSRHGNEVEVLDKKNSAVQNTNSATCKKCNFDILVLLEGTKQNPSQDDISSFICTFSEEECAGNVEFEEFYIELLFDLLAQSPQKLLNSLSETNPKQKSLIVEMIKTPVNDMHDISELISSVNSISSKADIKIMVLNALEVAKLKT
;
A
#
# COMPACT_ATOMS: atom_id res chain seq x y z
N MET A 1 40.24 -24.50 -32.54
CA MET A 1 40.48 -23.96 -31.19
C MET A 1 39.25 -24.30 -30.37
N THR A 2 39.37 -25.38 -29.60
CA THR A 2 38.30 -26.16 -28.97
C THR A 2 38.10 -25.76 -27.51
N MET A 3 36.91 -26.07 -27.00
CA MET A 3 36.48 -26.19 -25.59
C MET A 3 35.73 -25.00 -24.99
N PHE A 4 34.40 -25.14 -24.92
CA PHE A 4 33.64 -24.69 -23.75
C PHE A 4 32.93 -25.88 -23.12
N LYS A 5 33.17 -26.02 -21.82
CA LYS A 5 32.87 -27.17 -20.97
C LYS A 5 31.38 -27.24 -20.62
N THR A 6 30.81 -28.43 -20.80
CA THR A 6 29.58 -28.89 -20.19
C THR A 6 29.78 -29.05 -18.67
N TYR A 7 28.97 -28.38 -17.86
CA TYR A 7 28.82 -28.69 -16.43
C TYR A 7 27.49 -29.42 -16.24
N VAL A 8 27.59 -30.75 -16.18
CA VAL A 8 26.58 -31.64 -15.61
C VAL A 8 26.90 -31.74 -14.13
N SER A 9 26.08 -31.15 -13.26
CA SER A 9 26.16 -31.38 -11.81
C SER A 9 24.92 -32.14 -11.36
N LEU A 10 25.01 -33.45 -11.48
CA LEU A 10 24.20 -34.42 -10.75
C LEU A 10 24.57 -34.34 -9.27
N ILE A 11 23.67 -33.84 -8.42
CA ILE A 11 23.69 -34.14 -6.98
C ILE A 11 22.39 -34.87 -6.64
N SER A 12 22.53 -36.18 -6.74
CA SER A 12 22.00 -37.24 -5.89
C SER A 12 20.83 -36.93 -4.96
N LEU A 13 19.73 -37.62 -5.27
CA LEU A 13 18.95 -38.43 -4.33
C LEU A 13 19.68 -38.73 -3.01
N PHE A 14 19.12 -38.33 -1.88
CA PHE A 14 19.06 -39.09 -0.63
C PHE A 14 18.14 -38.33 0.33
N PHE A 15 16.94 -38.85 0.60
CA PHE A 15 16.26 -38.90 1.91
C PHE A 15 14.82 -39.43 1.71
N LEU A 16 14.75 -40.72 1.41
CA LEU A 16 13.64 -41.58 1.81
C LEU A 16 14.05 -42.22 3.14
N LEU A 17 13.31 -41.93 4.23
CA LEU A 17 13.23 -42.60 5.54
C LEU A 17 12.59 -41.56 6.50
N GLY A 18 11.41 -41.72 7.09
CA GLY A 18 10.46 -42.81 7.13
C GLY A 18 9.19 -42.33 7.85
N CYS A 19 8.12 -43.10 7.70
CA CYS A 19 6.86 -42.93 8.42
C CYS A 19 7.06 -42.96 9.94
N SER A 20 6.43 -42.04 10.66
CA SER A 20 6.03 -42.25 12.05
C SER A 20 4.70 -41.57 12.30
N THR A 21 3.62 -42.30 11.98
CA THR A 21 2.27 -41.99 12.45
C THR A 21 2.21 -42.37 13.93
N ARG A 22 2.39 -41.38 14.81
CA ARG A 22 2.06 -41.51 16.22
C ARG A 22 0.59 -41.17 16.39
N GLU A 23 -0.24 -42.20 16.48
CA GLU A 23 -1.62 -42.07 16.96
C GLU A 23 -1.60 -41.47 18.36
N GLN A 24 -2.26 -40.31 18.53
CA GLN A 24 -2.62 -39.80 19.84
C GLN A 24 -4.03 -40.30 20.19
N PRO A 25 -4.25 -40.76 21.43
CA PRO A 25 -5.58 -41.13 21.88
C PRO A 25 -6.48 -39.89 21.97
N MET A 26 -7.61 -39.92 21.26
CA MET A 26 -8.68 -38.93 21.40
C MET A 26 -9.20 -38.96 22.83
N SER A 27 -8.90 -37.93 23.62
CA SER A 27 -9.61 -37.66 24.85
C SER A 27 -11.02 -37.20 24.50
N LYS A 28 -12.02 -37.89 25.04
CA LYS A 28 -13.41 -37.45 25.06
C LYS A 28 -13.45 -36.04 25.65
N VAL A 29 -13.79 -35.05 24.84
CA VAL A 29 -14.18 -33.72 25.29
C VAL A 29 -15.68 -33.74 25.48
N ASP A 30 -16.08 -33.44 26.71
CA ASP A 30 -17.45 -33.42 27.16
C ASP A 30 -18.29 -32.42 26.37
N LYS A 31 -19.51 -32.87 26.04
CA LYS A 31 -20.57 -32.02 25.49
C LYS A 31 -21.08 -31.11 26.59
N GLU A 32 -20.46 -29.94 26.76
CA GLU A 32 -21.12 -28.85 27.46
C GLU A 32 -22.00 -28.07 26.50
N SER A 33 -23.28 -28.02 26.86
CA SER A 33 -24.36 -27.32 26.19
C SER A 33 -24.08 -25.82 26.13
N PHE A 34 -23.94 -25.27 24.92
CA PHE A 34 -24.06 -23.84 24.72
C PHE A 34 -25.55 -23.48 24.71
N GLN A 35 -26.00 -22.94 25.84
CA GLN A 35 -27.30 -22.30 25.96
C GLN A 35 -27.32 -21.00 25.14
N ASP A 36 -28.45 -20.82 24.48
CA ASP A 36 -28.88 -19.65 23.73
C ASP A 36 -28.48 -18.32 24.38
N ARG A 37 -27.67 -17.52 23.67
CA ARG A 37 -27.64 -16.08 23.86
C ARG A 37 -28.35 -15.42 22.69
N ASN A 38 -29.64 -15.17 22.92
CA ASN A 38 -30.42 -14.20 22.18
C ASN A 38 -29.70 -12.84 22.24
N PHE A 39 -29.08 -12.43 21.12
CA PHE A 39 -28.60 -11.08 20.95
C PHE A 39 -29.77 -10.23 20.44
N TYR A 40 -30.38 -9.50 21.37
CA TYR A 40 -31.37 -8.47 21.07
C TYR A 40 -30.69 -7.36 20.24
N LEU A 41 -31.14 -7.21 18.99
CA LEU A 41 -30.89 -6.01 18.18
C LEU A 41 -31.76 -4.89 18.75
N ASP A 42 -31.14 -4.01 19.53
CA ASP A 42 -31.72 -2.72 19.91
C ASP A 42 -31.40 -1.70 18.80
N THR A 43 -32.34 -1.55 17.88
CA THR A 43 -32.38 -0.43 16.93
C THR A 43 -32.94 0.78 17.65
N SER A 44 -32.08 1.55 18.31
CA SER A 44 -32.43 2.91 18.72
C SER A 44 -32.00 3.89 17.64
N ASP A 45 -33.01 4.42 16.96
CA ASP A 45 -33.05 5.72 16.31
C ASP A 45 -32.16 6.75 17.01
N ARG A 46 -31.42 7.56 16.23
CA ARG A 46 -31.23 8.99 16.53
C ARG A 46 -30.58 9.79 15.39
N HIS A 47 -31.45 10.59 14.79
CA HIS A 47 -31.30 11.98 14.34
C HIS A 47 -30.18 12.34 13.34
N ASP A 48 -30.63 12.46 12.09
CA ASP A 48 -30.18 13.45 11.13
C ASP A 48 -29.93 14.82 11.77
N THR A 49 -28.70 15.31 11.69
CA THR A 49 -28.40 16.74 11.79
C THR A 49 -27.64 17.13 10.53
N ILE A 50 -28.42 17.58 9.55
CA ILE A 50 -27.95 18.24 8.33
C ILE A 50 -27.19 19.51 8.76
N SER A 51 -25.87 19.55 8.54
CA SER A 51 -25.10 20.80 8.60
C SER A 51 -25.20 21.55 7.28
N PRO A 52 -25.22 22.89 7.28
CA PRO A 52 -25.47 23.68 6.09
C PRO A 52 -24.30 23.62 5.11
N VAL A 53 -24.63 23.37 3.84
CA VAL A 53 -23.75 23.53 2.68
C VAL A 53 -23.37 25.01 2.55
N GLU A 54 -22.08 25.33 2.71
CA GLU A 54 -21.53 26.63 2.31
C GLU A 54 -21.44 26.69 0.78
N VAL A 55 -22.35 27.45 0.19
CA VAL A 55 -22.37 27.79 -1.23
C VAL A 55 -21.26 28.80 -1.53
N TYR A 56 -20.14 28.34 -2.10
CA TYR A 56 -19.14 29.24 -2.68
C TYR A 56 -19.64 29.79 -4.03
N ASN A 57 -20.09 31.04 -4.00
CA ASN A 57 -20.37 31.87 -5.16
C ASN A 57 -19.04 32.33 -5.79
N ASN A 58 -18.64 31.75 -6.93
CA ASN A 58 -17.61 32.34 -7.78
C ASN A 58 -18.28 33.14 -8.90
N GLN A 59 -18.35 34.45 -8.69
CA GLN A 59 -18.75 35.42 -9.70
C GLN A 59 -17.70 35.53 -10.80
N SER A 60 -18.23 35.50 -12.01
CA SER A 60 -17.56 35.68 -13.28
C SER A 60 -17.20 37.15 -13.53
N ALA A 61 -16.10 37.30 -14.28
CA ALA A 61 -15.74 38.40 -15.17
C ALA A 61 -15.40 39.79 -14.58
N LYS A 62 -14.12 40.19 -14.75
CA LYS A 62 -13.83 41.48 -15.38
C LYS A 62 -12.50 41.47 -16.13
N SER A 63 -12.61 41.73 -17.42
CA SER A 63 -11.57 42.05 -18.39
C SER A 63 -10.97 43.44 -18.12
N GLU A 64 -9.64 43.56 -18.12
CA GLU A 64 -8.96 44.82 -18.46
C GLU A 64 -7.74 44.51 -19.34
N ASP A 65 -7.90 44.81 -20.63
CA ASP A 65 -6.78 45.10 -21.53
C ASP A 65 -6.06 46.36 -21.04
N THR A 66 -4.73 46.36 -21.01
CA THR A 66 -3.95 47.52 -21.51
C THR A 66 -2.46 47.19 -21.66
N ASN A 67 -2.04 47.24 -22.91
CA ASN A 67 -0.95 48.07 -23.42
C ASN A 67 0.53 47.62 -23.39
N SER A 68 1.07 47.74 -24.60
CA SER A 68 2.42 47.58 -25.10
C SER A 68 3.44 48.61 -24.57
N ARG A 69 4.66 48.15 -24.25
CA ARG A 69 5.96 48.79 -24.55
C ARG A 69 7.11 47.87 -24.10
N HIS A 70 7.84 47.23 -25.01
CA HIS A 70 9.07 47.69 -25.65
C HIS A 70 10.26 47.93 -24.69
N GLY A 71 11.16 46.94 -24.64
CA GLY A 71 12.62 47.05 -24.55
C GLY A 71 13.23 47.55 -23.24
N ASN A 72 13.90 46.64 -22.51
CA ASN A 72 15.35 46.73 -22.29
C ASN A 72 15.90 45.45 -21.67
N GLU A 73 16.94 44.95 -22.33
CA GLU A 73 17.84 43.88 -21.97
C GLU A 73 18.81 44.39 -20.89
N VAL A 74 18.81 43.78 -19.70
CA VAL A 74 19.94 43.76 -18.78
C VAL A 74 19.99 42.39 -18.10
N GLU A 75 21.17 41.82 -18.22
CA GLU A 75 21.65 40.52 -17.81
C GLU A 75 21.90 40.43 -16.28
N VAL A 76 22.00 39.19 -15.79
CA VAL A 76 22.75 38.76 -14.58
C VAL A 76 21.98 38.54 -13.25
N LEU A 77 21.98 37.25 -12.86
CA LEU A 77 21.88 36.64 -11.52
C LEU A 77 20.61 36.89 -10.69
N ASP A 78 19.79 35.84 -10.52
CA ASP A 78 20.02 35.01 -9.33
C ASP A 78 19.33 33.64 -9.42
N LYS A 79 20.08 32.61 -9.03
CA LYS A 79 19.62 31.23 -8.89
C LYS A 79 18.42 31.20 -7.95
N LYS A 80 17.24 30.94 -8.49
CA LYS A 80 16.08 30.53 -7.68
C LYS A 80 16.28 29.07 -7.26
N ASN A 81 17.18 28.88 -6.30
CA ASN A 81 17.26 27.67 -5.48
C ASN A 81 15.97 27.61 -4.64
N SER A 82 14.88 27.10 -5.20
CA SER A 82 13.77 26.57 -4.39
C SER A 82 14.14 25.16 -3.92
N ALA A 83 15.25 25.07 -3.19
CA ALA A 83 15.47 23.99 -2.25
C ALA A 83 14.74 24.37 -0.96
N VAL A 84 13.41 24.26 -0.98
CA VAL A 84 12.65 24.14 0.28
C VAL A 84 12.85 22.71 0.75
N GLN A 85 14.05 22.39 1.21
CA GLN A 85 14.25 21.27 2.10
C GLN A 85 13.98 21.77 3.52
N ASN A 86 12.69 21.86 3.82
CA ASN A 86 12.22 22.08 5.17
C ASN A 86 12.33 20.73 5.88
N THR A 87 13.49 20.44 6.46
CA THR A 87 13.72 19.29 7.36
C THR A 87 13.08 19.55 8.73
N ASN A 88 11.83 19.97 8.73
CA ASN A 88 10.95 19.67 9.83
C ASN A 88 10.44 18.28 9.52
N SER A 89 10.50 17.38 10.50
CA SER A 89 9.74 16.12 10.50
C SER A 89 8.27 16.48 10.27
N ALA A 90 7.89 16.64 9.00
CA ALA A 90 6.57 17.05 8.61
C ALA A 90 5.65 15.97 9.15
N THR A 91 4.83 16.36 10.11
CA THR A 91 3.82 15.50 10.69
C THR A 91 3.07 14.87 9.53
N CYS A 92 3.21 13.56 9.43
CA CYS A 92 2.60 12.79 8.37
C CYS A 92 1.08 12.91 8.48
N LYS A 93 0.49 13.68 7.57
CA LYS A 93 -0.96 13.92 7.52
C LYS A 93 -1.66 12.67 7.02
N LYS A 94 -2.54 12.10 7.83
CA LYS A 94 -3.35 10.93 7.45
C LYS A 94 -4.44 11.28 6.47
N CYS A 95 -4.86 10.28 5.70
CA CYS A 95 -5.96 10.36 4.73
C CYS A 95 -5.75 11.50 3.71
N ASN A 96 -4.50 11.73 3.34
CA ASN A 96 -4.11 12.85 2.49
C ASN A 96 -4.19 12.46 1.00
N PHE A 97 -5.30 12.82 0.36
CA PHE A 97 -5.52 12.58 -1.07
C PHE A 97 -4.47 13.19 -1.98
N ASP A 98 -3.89 14.35 -1.62
CA ASP A 98 -2.88 15.00 -2.46
C ASP A 98 -1.66 14.10 -2.68
N ILE A 99 -1.30 13.29 -1.67
CA ILE A 99 -0.20 12.33 -1.78
C ILE A 99 -0.59 11.15 -2.67
N LEU A 100 -1.84 10.69 -2.63
CA LEU A 100 -2.32 9.63 -3.52
C LEU A 100 -2.29 10.11 -4.99
N VAL A 101 -2.80 11.32 -5.25
CA VAL A 101 -2.79 11.93 -6.58
C VAL A 101 -1.36 12.17 -7.09
N LEU A 102 -0.46 12.65 -6.23
CA LEU A 102 0.94 12.82 -6.59
C LEU A 102 1.60 11.48 -6.94
N LEU A 103 1.36 10.44 -6.14
CA LEU A 103 1.91 9.12 -6.37
C LEU A 103 1.35 8.50 -7.65
N GLU A 104 0.06 8.62 -7.90
CA GLU A 104 -0.60 8.15 -9.13
C GLU A 104 0.08 8.72 -10.38
N GLY A 105 0.43 10.01 -10.37
CA GLY A 105 1.16 10.66 -11.46
C GLY A 105 2.61 10.18 -11.65
N THR A 106 3.18 9.50 -10.66
CA THR A 106 4.60 9.07 -10.64
C THR A 106 4.78 7.56 -10.47
N LYS A 107 3.70 6.77 -10.43
CA LYS A 107 3.69 5.35 -10.03
C LYS A 107 4.56 4.41 -10.87
N GLN A 108 4.91 4.79 -12.10
CA GLN A 108 5.85 4.03 -12.94
C GLN A 108 7.28 4.03 -12.41
N ASN A 109 7.68 5.10 -11.72
CA ASN A 109 9.00 5.19 -11.09
C ASN A 109 8.97 6.20 -9.93
N PRO A 110 8.22 5.90 -8.85
CA PRO A 110 8.09 6.80 -7.72
C PRO A 110 9.42 6.92 -6.98
N SER A 111 9.69 8.07 -6.36
CA SER A 111 10.85 8.16 -5.48
C SER A 111 10.63 7.33 -4.20
N GLN A 112 11.70 7.04 -3.47
CA GLN A 112 11.57 6.36 -2.17
C GLN A 112 10.78 7.23 -1.17
N ASP A 113 10.94 8.54 -1.24
CA ASP A 113 10.27 9.51 -0.38
C ASP A 113 8.77 9.59 -0.67
N ASP A 114 8.36 9.48 -1.95
CA ASP A 114 6.95 9.44 -2.34
C ASP A 114 6.26 8.19 -1.78
N ILE A 115 6.91 7.02 -1.89
CA ILE A 115 6.38 5.78 -1.31
C ILE A 115 6.32 5.87 0.21
N SER A 116 7.36 6.37 0.87
CA SER A 116 7.34 6.53 2.33
C SER A 116 6.24 7.49 2.77
N SER A 117 6.02 8.58 2.03
CA SER A 117 4.92 9.53 2.27
C SER A 117 3.56 8.85 2.08
N PHE A 118 3.38 8.10 1.00
CA PHE A 118 2.19 7.31 0.71
C PHE A 118 1.87 6.34 1.84
N ILE A 119 2.82 5.45 2.18
CA ILE A 119 2.67 4.48 3.27
C ILE A 119 2.26 5.18 4.55
N CYS A 120 2.87 6.33 4.80
CA CYS A 120 2.60 7.10 5.98
C CYS A 120 1.15 7.63 6.03
N THR A 121 0.50 7.97 4.92
CA THR A 121 -0.86 8.55 4.91
C THR A 121 -1.95 7.64 5.46
N PHE A 122 -1.73 6.33 5.52
CA PHE A 122 -2.75 5.40 6.01
C PHE A 122 -2.82 5.36 7.54
N SER A 123 -4.03 5.33 8.06
CA SER A 123 -4.36 5.12 9.47
C SER A 123 -5.80 4.59 9.55
N GLU A 124 -5.99 3.42 10.16
CA GLU A 124 -7.32 2.83 10.34
C GLU A 124 -8.23 3.76 11.18
N GLU A 125 -7.68 4.36 12.24
CA GLU A 125 -8.46 5.21 13.15
C GLU A 125 -8.85 6.55 12.52
N GLU A 126 -7.95 7.18 11.77
CA GLU A 126 -8.18 8.52 11.20
C GLU A 126 -8.88 8.46 9.84
N CYS A 127 -8.73 7.37 9.09
CA CYS A 127 -9.33 7.21 7.77
C CYS A 127 -10.61 6.36 7.81
N ALA A 128 -11.06 5.94 8.99
CA ALA A 128 -12.31 5.22 9.16
C ALA A 128 -13.49 5.98 8.51
N GLY A 129 -14.22 5.29 7.63
CA GLY A 129 -15.38 5.85 6.93
C GLY A 129 -15.06 6.64 5.66
N ASN A 130 -13.78 6.82 5.31
CA ASN A 130 -13.37 7.40 4.04
C ASN A 130 -13.14 6.30 2.99
N VAL A 131 -14.24 5.73 2.49
CA VAL A 131 -14.23 4.60 1.56
C VAL A 131 -13.43 4.91 0.29
N GLU A 132 -13.63 6.09 -0.29
CA GLU A 132 -12.92 6.52 -1.51
C GLU A 132 -11.39 6.59 -1.30
N PHE A 133 -10.95 7.06 -0.13
CA PHE A 133 -9.53 7.08 0.20
C PHE A 133 -8.97 5.67 0.33
N GLU A 134 -9.68 4.77 1.01
CA GLU A 134 -9.25 3.40 1.21
C GLU A 134 -9.15 2.63 -0.11
N GLU A 135 -10.17 2.74 -0.96
CA GLU A 135 -10.18 2.13 -2.29
C GLU A 135 -8.99 2.64 -3.13
N PHE A 136 -8.81 3.96 -3.23
CA PHE A 136 -7.72 4.53 -4.01
C PHE A 136 -6.34 4.19 -3.43
N TYR A 137 -6.22 4.15 -2.10
CA TYR A 137 -5.00 3.70 -1.44
C TYR A 137 -4.67 2.24 -1.77
N ILE A 138 -5.66 1.35 -1.75
CA ILE A 138 -5.49 -0.07 -2.08
C ILE A 138 -5.06 -0.23 -3.55
N GLU A 139 -5.71 0.46 -4.48
CA GLU A 139 -5.32 0.41 -5.89
C GLU A 139 -3.86 0.82 -6.10
N LEU A 140 -3.45 1.95 -5.51
CA LEU A 140 -2.06 2.41 -5.56
C LEU A 140 -1.09 1.44 -4.88
N LEU A 141 -1.49 0.80 -3.79
CA LEU A 141 -0.67 -0.20 -3.10
C LEU A 141 -0.36 -1.39 -4.03
N PHE A 142 -1.36 -1.87 -4.77
CA PHE A 142 -1.19 -2.95 -5.74
C PHE A 142 -0.39 -2.50 -6.98
N ASP A 143 -0.60 -1.28 -7.47
CA ASP A 143 0.24 -0.68 -8.52
C ASP A 143 1.72 -0.62 -8.11
N LEU A 144 2.01 -0.26 -6.86
CA LEU A 144 3.38 -0.25 -6.34
C LEU A 144 3.98 -1.65 -6.21
N LEU A 145 3.19 -2.66 -5.85
CA LEU A 145 3.63 -4.07 -5.85
C LEU A 145 3.99 -4.55 -7.25
N ALA A 146 3.25 -4.11 -8.27
CA ALA A 146 3.55 -4.45 -9.66
C ALA A 146 4.81 -3.71 -10.16
N GLN A 147 4.89 -2.40 -9.94
CA GLN A 147 5.83 -1.51 -10.64
C GLN A 147 7.13 -1.24 -9.86
N SER A 148 7.09 -1.23 -8.52
CA SER A 148 8.24 -0.86 -7.69
C SER A 148 8.31 -1.63 -6.36
N PRO A 149 8.19 -2.97 -6.38
CA PRO A 149 8.04 -3.75 -5.15
C PRO A 149 9.26 -3.64 -4.21
N GLN A 150 10.48 -3.46 -4.73
CA GLN A 150 11.67 -3.28 -3.89
C GLN A 150 11.57 -2.01 -3.03
N LYS A 151 11.13 -0.89 -3.62
CA LYS A 151 11.00 0.39 -2.90
C LYS A 151 9.87 0.32 -1.88
N LEU A 152 8.76 -0.32 -2.25
CA LEU A 152 7.64 -0.57 -1.33
C LEU A 152 8.07 -1.40 -0.12
N LEU A 153 8.77 -2.52 -0.34
CA LEU A 153 9.29 -3.35 0.76
C LEU A 153 10.27 -2.59 1.65
N ASN A 154 11.11 -1.71 1.08
CA ASN A 154 12.01 -0.87 1.86
C ASN A 154 11.23 0.09 2.77
N SER A 155 10.27 0.87 2.24
CA SER A 155 9.44 1.78 3.05
C SER A 155 8.64 1.03 4.11
N LEU A 156 8.06 -0.13 3.78
CA LEU A 156 7.36 -0.95 4.75
C LEU A 156 8.32 -1.43 5.85
N SER A 157 9.56 -1.81 5.52
CA SER A 157 10.52 -2.29 6.53
C SER A 157 10.81 -1.24 7.61
N GLU A 158 10.87 0.03 7.24
CA GLU A 158 11.11 1.19 8.10
C GLU A 158 9.85 1.69 8.83
N THR A 159 8.67 1.24 8.39
CA THR A 159 7.38 1.62 8.97
C THR A 159 7.18 0.94 10.34
N ASN A 160 6.50 1.65 11.25
CA ASN A 160 6.16 1.11 12.56
C ASN A 160 5.35 -0.19 12.45
N PRO A 161 5.49 -1.14 13.40
CA PRO A 161 4.86 -2.46 13.28
C PRO A 161 3.33 -2.44 13.15
N LYS A 162 2.62 -1.51 13.82
CA LYS A 162 1.15 -1.43 13.76
C LYS A 162 0.69 -1.11 12.33
N GLN A 163 1.24 -0.03 11.75
CA GLN A 163 0.90 0.40 10.39
C GLN A 163 1.35 -0.60 9.33
N LYS A 164 2.53 -1.21 9.49
CA LYS A 164 3.02 -2.30 8.66
C LYS A 164 2.03 -3.47 8.61
N SER A 165 1.55 -3.92 9.77
CA SER A 165 0.58 -5.03 9.85
C SER A 165 -0.75 -4.68 9.19
N LEU A 166 -1.24 -3.45 9.36
CA LEU A 166 -2.47 -2.99 8.70
C LEU A 166 -2.34 -3.05 7.17
N ILE A 167 -1.25 -2.53 6.62
CA ILE A 167 -1.03 -2.53 5.17
C ILE A 167 -0.88 -3.95 4.62
N VAL A 168 -0.17 -4.83 5.35
CA VAL A 168 -0.09 -6.25 4.98
C VAL A 168 -1.46 -6.92 5.00
N GLU A 169 -2.37 -6.51 5.88
CA GLU A 169 -3.72 -7.06 5.91
C GLU A 169 -4.57 -6.63 4.71
N MET A 170 -4.44 -5.37 4.27
CA MET A 170 -5.10 -4.87 3.06
C MET A 170 -4.70 -5.68 1.82
N ILE A 171 -3.45 -6.14 1.74
CA ILE A 171 -2.96 -6.99 0.63
C ILE A 171 -3.71 -8.33 0.56
N LYS A 172 -4.24 -8.85 1.68
CA LYS A 172 -4.98 -10.14 1.71
C LYS A 172 -6.38 -10.06 1.11
N THR A 173 -6.87 -8.86 0.83
CA THR A 173 -8.21 -8.60 0.29
C THR A 173 -8.05 -7.64 -0.88
N PRO A 174 -7.59 -8.14 -2.04
CA PRO A 174 -7.51 -7.31 -3.24
C PRO A 174 -8.91 -6.77 -3.53
N VAL A 175 -9.01 -5.45 -3.67
CA VAL A 175 -10.28 -4.78 -3.99
C VAL A 175 -10.52 -4.79 -5.50
N ASN A 176 -9.49 -5.03 -6.31
CA ASN A 176 -9.54 -4.85 -7.75
C ASN A 176 -8.88 -6.01 -8.52
N ASP A 177 -9.55 -6.46 -9.58
CA ASP A 177 -9.11 -7.49 -10.54
C ASP A 177 -8.03 -6.99 -11.53
N MET A 178 -7.59 -5.73 -11.41
CA MET A 178 -6.63 -5.12 -12.34
C MET A 178 -5.24 -5.78 -12.35
N HIS A 179 -4.87 -6.51 -11.29
CA HIS A 179 -3.56 -7.14 -11.18
C HIS A 179 -3.67 -8.65 -11.03
N ASP A 180 -2.91 -9.40 -11.82
CA ASP A 180 -2.78 -10.84 -11.63
C ASP A 180 -1.94 -11.13 -10.38
N ILE A 181 -2.55 -11.76 -9.37
CA ILE A 181 -1.89 -12.03 -8.08
C ILE A 181 -0.66 -12.94 -8.26
N SER A 182 -0.64 -13.84 -9.25
CA SER A 182 0.51 -14.71 -9.50
C SER A 182 1.69 -13.94 -10.10
N GLU A 183 1.43 -12.94 -10.95
CA GLU A 183 2.44 -12.01 -11.44
C GLU A 183 3.02 -11.16 -10.30
N LEU A 184 2.18 -10.66 -9.40
CA LEU A 184 2.63 -9.92 -8.21
C LEU A 184 3.51 -10.78 -7.29
N ILE A 185 3.10 -12.02 -7.00
CA ILE A 185 3.91 -12.97 -6.23
C ILE A 185 5.27 -13.16 -6.91
N SER A 186 5.29 -13.36 -8.23
CA SER A 186 6.52 -13.54 -8.99
C SER A 186 7.43 -12.31 -8.92
N SER A 187 6.84 -11.11 -9.04
CA SER A 187 7.51 -9.83 -8.95
C SER A 187 8.16 -9.62 -7.58
N VAL A 188 7.40 -9.81 -6.50
CA VAL A 188 7.90 -9.72 -5.12
C VAL A 188 8.95 -10.80 -4.84
N ASN A 189 8.75 -12.02 -5.34
CA ASN A 189 9.70 -13.12 -5.11
C ASN A 189 11.06 -12.88 -5.80
N SER A 190 11.07 -12.18 -6.95
CA SER A 190 12.29 -11.84 -7.70
C SER A 190 13.24 -10.88 -6.95
N ILE A 191 12.73 -10.17 -5.94
CA ILE A 191 13.52 -9.26 -5.11
C ILE A 191 14.54 -10.05 -4.29
N SER A 192 15.80 -9.64 -4.34
CA SER A 192 16.91 -10.31 -3.64
C SER A 192 16.88 -10.15 -2.10
N SER A 193 16.07 -9.23 -1.58
CA SER A 193 15.93 -9.02 -0.13
C SER A 193 15.39 -10.26 0.58
N LYS A 194 16.00 -10.59 1.72
CA LYS A 194 15.53 -11.64 2.65
C LYS A 194 14.80 -11.06 3.87
N ALA A 195 14.35 -9.81 3.79
CA ALA A 195 13.69 -9.16 4.91
C ALA A 195 12.37 -9.85 5.27
N ASP A 196 12.07 -9.93 6.58
CA ASP A 196 10.82 -10.51 7.10
C ASP A 196 9.57 -9.92 6.43
N ILE A 197 9.63 -8.64 6.06
CA ILE A 197 8.54 -7.96 5.35
C ILE A 197 8.23 -8.58 3.99
N LYS A 198 9.23 -9.09 3.26
CA LYS A 198 9.01 -9.81 1.99
C LYS A 198 8.17 -11.06 2.24
N ILE A 199 8.50 -11.82 3.28
CA ILE A 199 7.79 -13.05 3.65
C ILE A 199 6.35 -12.72 4.04
N MET A 200 6.13 -11.65 4.83
CA MET A 200 4.80 -11.19 5.20
C MET A 200 3.95 -10.82 3.98
N VAL A 201 4.51 -10.05 3.05
CA VAL A 201 3.81 -9.63 1.82
C VAL A 201 3.52 -10.83 0.91
N LEU A 202 4.49 -11.75 0.72
CA LEU A 202 4.27 -12.96 -0.06
C LEU A 202 3.15 -13.83 0.53
N ASN A 203 3.15 -14.04 1.86
CA ASN A 203 2.09 -14.79 2.52
C ASN A 203 0.72 -14.10 2.36
N ALA A 204 0.68 -12.76 2.40
CA ALA A 204 -0.55 -12.02 2.19
C ALA A 204 -1.08 -12.17 0.75
N LEU A 205 -0.21 -12.11 -0.25
CA LEU A 205 -0.57 -12.34 -1.65
C LEU A 205 -1.03 -13.78 -1.91
N GLU A 206 -0.41 -14.78 -1.26
CA GLU A 206 -0.89 -16.17 -1.35
C GLU A 206 -2.29 -16.34 -0.75
N VAL A 207 -2.60 -15.63 0.33
CA VAL A 207 -3.97 -15.60 0.88
C VAL A 207 -4.93 -14.91 -0.09
N ALA A 208 -4.53 -13.79 -0.70
CA ALA A 208 -5.33 -13.08 -1.70
C ALA A 208 -5.67 -13.97 -2.90
N LYS A 209 -4.67 -14.71 -3.41
CA LYS A 209 -4.82 -15.65 -4.53
C LYS A 209 -5.86 -16.73 -4.31
N LEU A 210 -6.11 -17.13 -3.05
CA LEU A 210 -7.11 -18.14 -2.72
C LEU A 210 -8.55 -17.59 -2.70
N LYS A 211 -8.71 -16.26 -2.74
CA LYS A 211 -10.02 -15.58 -2.70
C LYS A 211 -10.50 -15.11 -4.08
N THR A 212 -9.59 -14.95 -5.02
CA THR A 212 -9.84 -14.62 -6.44
C THR A 212 -10.04 -15.90 -7.25
#